data_AF-A0A2E0Z636-F1
#
_entry.id   AF-A0A2E0Z636-F1
#
_cell.length_a   1.000
_cell.length_b   1.000
_cell.length_c   1.000
_cell.angle_alpha   90.00
_cell.angle_beta   90.00
_cell.angle_gamma   90.00
#
_symmetry.space_group_name_H-M   'P 1'
#
loop_
_entity.id
_entity.type
_entity.pdbx_description
1 polymer ?
#
loop_
_entity_poly.entity_id
_entity_poly.type
_entity_poly.pdbx_seq_one_letter_code
_entity_poly.pdbx_strand_id
1 'polypeptide(L)' 'MAALIDTISSYIEHYHGGAVEMVSYQNDELKVRLSGACHGCDLAPVTLHGWVEGTVKQFFPNVKSVEPV' A
#
# COMPACT_ATOMS: atom_id res chain seq x y z
N MET A 1 -0.75 7.31 9.69
CA MET A 1 -0.53 6.66 8.38
C MET A 1 -0.02 5.24 8.55
N ALA A 2 1.10 5.00 9.25
CA ALA A 2 1.62 3.65 9.52
C ALA A 2 0.56 2.65 10.01
N ALA A 3 -0.21 3.00 11.06
CA ALA A 3 -1.28 2.12 11.57
C ALA A 3 -2.37 1.74 10.53
N LEU A 4 -2.67 2.63 9.57
CA LEU A 4 -3.60 2.31 8.48
C LEU A 4 -2.95 1.31 7.51
N ILE A 5 -1.68 1.51 7.18
CA ILE A 5 -0.91 0.59 6.34
C ILE A 5 -0.80 -0.79 7.01
N ASP A 6 -0.56 -0.85 8.32
CA ASP A 6 -0.53 -2.13 9.06
C ASP A 6 -1.88 -2.86 9.00
N THR A 7 -2.99 -2.11 9.08
CA THR A 7 -4.34 -2.66 8.96
C THR A 7 -4.59 -3.20 7.55
N ILE A 8 -4.19 -2.46 6.52
CA ILE A 8 -4.27 -2.90 5.12
C ILE A 8 -3.40 -4.14 4.91
N SER A 9 -2.17 -4.14 5.43
CA SER A 9 -1.24 -5.26 5.33
C SER A 9 -1.80 -6.53 5.95
N SER A 10 -2.44 -6.44 7.12
CA SER A 10 -3.09 -7.59 7.78
C SER A 10 -4.15 -8.24 6.88
N TYR A 11 -4.91 -7.45 6.13
CA TYR A 11 -5.87 -7.96 5.15
C TYR A 11 -5.18 -8.60 3.94
N ILE A 12 -4.13 -7.97 3.39
CA ILE A 12 -3.36 -8.54 2.27
C ILE A 12 -2.73 -9.87 2.68
N GLU A 13 -2.17 -9.94 3.88
CA GLU A 13 -1.55 -11.16 4.40
C GLU A 13 -2.59 -12.29 4.50
N HIS A 14 -3.75 -11.99 5.07
CA HIS A 14 -4.80 -12.99 5.27
C HIS A 14 -5.41 -13.51 3.96
N TYR A 15 -5.66 -12.62 2.97
CA TYR A 15 -6.42 -12.98 1.77
C TYR A 15 -5.58 -13.17 0.51
N HIS A 16 -4.40 -12.57 0.45
CA HIS A 16 -3.54 -12.56 -0.74
C HIS A 16 -2.16 -13.16 -0.49
N GLY A 17 -1.76 -13.41 0.77
CA GLY A 17 -0.47 -13.98 1.13
C GLY A 17 0.72 -13.05 0.84
N GLY A 18 0.46 -11.76 0.69
CA GLY A 18 1.47 -10.71 0.54
C GLY A 18 1.42 -9.71 1.69
N ALA A 19 2.24 -8.68 1.64
CA ALA A 19 2.20 -7.59 2.62
C ALA A 19 2.58 -6.26 2.00
N VAL A 20 2.22 -5.18 2.70
CA VAL A 20 2.61 -3.81 2.35
C VAL A 20 3.11 -3.09 3.59
N GLU A 21 4.31 -2.51 3.50
CA GLU A 21 4.94 -1.80 4.61
C GLU A 21 5.18 -0.35 4.25
N MET A 22 4.91 0.58 5.17
CA MET A 22 5.25 1.98 4.98
C MET A 22 6.77 2.17 5.07
N VAL A 23 7.37 2.80 4.06
CA VAL A 23 8.81 3.10 4.01
C VAL A 23 9.07 4.56 4.35
N SER A 24 8.36 5.49 3.70
CA SER A 24 8.50 6.92 3.97
C SER A 24 7.31 7.72 3.43
N TYR A 25 7.09 8.92 3.96
CA TYR A 25 6.16 9.90 3.40
C TYR A 25 6.85 11.25 3.27
N GLN A 26 7.04 11.74 2.04
CA GLN A 26 7.72 13.00 1.73
C GLN A 26 7.11 13.64 0.48
N ASN A 27 7.02 14.97 0.43
CA ASN A 27 6.48 15.71 -0.72
C ASN A 27 5.11 15.22 -1.21
N ASP A 28 4.23 14.87 -0.27
CA ASP A 28 2.91 14.28 -0.52
C ASP A 28 2.91 12.90 -1.19
N GLU A 29 4.07 12.23 -1.27
CA GLU A 29 4.22 10.89 -1.84
C GLU A 29 4.50 9.87 -0.73
N LEU A 30 3.72 8.79 -0.70
CA LEU A 30 3.91 7.67 0.21
C LEU A 30 4.67 6.55 -0.50
N LYS A 31 5.86 6.22 0.02
CA LYS A 31 6.61 5.05 -0.41
C LYS A 31 6.25 3.84 0.42
N VAL A 32 5.97 2.72 -0.24
CA VAL A 32 5.68 1.43 0.40
C VAL A 32 6.55 0.32 -0.16
N ARG A 33 6.83 -0.69 0.65
CA ARG A 33 7.46 -1.93 0.22
C ARG A 33 6.40 -3.01 0.09
N LEU A 34 6.38 -3.70 -1.02
CA LEU A 34 5.58 -4.90 -1.21
C LEU A 34 6.43 -6.13 -0.87
N SER A 35 5.81 -7.18 -0.34
CA SER A 35 6.51 -8.44 -0.06
C SER A 35 5.55 -9.65 -0.15
N GLY A 36 6.09 -10.86 -0.01
CA GLY A 36 5.32 -12.10 -0.13
C GLY A 36 4.76 -12.31 -1.54
N ALA A 37 3.53 -12.80 -1.63
CA ALA A 37 2.86 -13.08 -2.90
C ALA A 37 2.61 -11.85 -3.79
N CYS A 38 2.86 -10.64 -3.31
CA CYS A 38 2.83 -9.44 -4.14
C CYS A 38 3.97 -9.39 -5.17
N HIS A 39 5.11 -10.06 -4.91
CA HIS A 39 6.21 -10.11 -5.87
C HIS A 39 5.86 -10.97 -7.09
N GLY A 40 5.82 -10.34 -8.28
CA GLY A 40 5.49 -11.02 -9.53
C GLY A 40 3.99 -11.29 -9.73
N CYS A 41 3.12 -10.70 -8.92
CA CYS A 41 1.68 -10.77 -9.12
C CYS A 41 1.21 -9.72 -10.14
N ASP A 42 0.61 -10.17 -11.24
CA ASP A 42 0.10 -9.28 -12.30
C ASP A 42 -1.00 -8.31 -11.80
N LEU A 43 -1.66 -8.65 -10.69
CA LEU A 43 -2.69 -7.82 -10.07
C LEU A 43 -2.13 -6.82 -9.06
N ALA A 44 -0.85 -6.91 -8.68
CA ALA A 44 -0.25 -6.03 -7.67
C ALA A 44 -0.41 -4.53 -7.99
N PRO A 45 -0.24 -4.05 -9.25
CA PRO A 45 -0.46 -2.64 -9.57
C PRO A 45 -1.90 -2.18 -9.31
N VAL A 46 -2.89 -3.01 -9.64
CA VAL A 46 -4.31 -2.69 -9.43
C VAL A 46 -4.64 -2.67 -7.94
N THR A 47 -4.14 -3.64 -7.17
CA THR A 47 -4.32 -3.65 -5.70
C THR A 47 -3.66 -2.44 -5.07
N LEU A 48 -2.44 -2.09 -5.48
CA LEU A 48 -1.70 -0.93 -4.95
C LEU A 48 -2.43 0.39 -5.24
N HIS A 49 -2.66 0.71 -6.51
CA HIS A 49 -3.21 2.02 -6.88
C HIS A 49 -4.73 2.11 -6.69
N GLY A 50 -5.46 1.02 -6.92
CA GLY A 50 -6.91 1.00 -6.80
C GLY A 50 -7.36 0.96 -5.35
N TRP A 51 -6.79 0.06 -4.55
CA TRP A 51 -7.26 -0.19 -3.19
C TRP A 51 -6.38 0.43 -2.11
N VAL A 52 -5.06 0.17 -2.10
CA VAL A 52 -4.17 0.71 -1.05
C VAL A 52 -4.14 2.23 -1.13
N GLU A 53 -3.79 2.79 -2.28
CA GLU A 53 -3.77 4.24 -2.51
C GLU A 53 -5.16 4.87 -2.35
N GLY A 54 -6.20 4.24 -2.90
CA GLY A 54 -7.57 4.70 -2.75
C GLY A 54 -7.99 4.80 -1.27
N THR A 55 -7.70 3.78 -0.48
CA THR A 55 -7.98 3.75 0.97
C THR A 55 -7.15 4.80 1.70
N VAL A 56 -5.86 4.90 1.41
CA VAL A 56 -4.98 5.91 2.02
C VAL A 56 -5.53 7.32 1.78
N LYS A 57 -5.94 7.64 0.56
CA LYS A 57 -6.50 8.96 0.19
C LYS A 57 -7.82 9.29 0.89
N GLN A 58 -8.63 8.29 1.27
CA GLN A 58 -9.85 8.52 2.05
C GLN A 58 -9.56 9.10 3.44
N PHE A 59 -8.45 8.68 4.08
CA PHE A 59 -8.05 9.16 5.41
C PHE A 59 -7.01 10.29 5.36
N PHE A 60 -6.23 10.35 4.28
CA PHE A 60 -5.14 11.30 4.07
C PHE A 60 -5.25 11.95 2.68
N PRO A 61 -6.20 12.88 2.48
CA PRO A 61 -6.52 13.42 1.14
C PRO A 61 -5.39 14.24 0.49
N ASN A 62 -4.37 14.65 1.26
CA ASN A 62 -3.21 15.35 0.72
C ASN A 62 -2.19 14.42 0.03
N VAL A 63 -2.29 13.10 0.24
CA VAL A 63 -1.42 12.13 -0.44
C VAL A 63 -1.70 12.17 -1.94
N LYS A 64 -0.68 12.45 -2.75
CA LYS A 64 -0.78 12.54 -4.21
C LYS A 64 -0.60 11.18 -4.89
N SER A 65 0.34 10.37 -4.39
CA SER A 65 0.68 9.06 -4.95
C SER A 65 1.12 8.08 -3.85
N VAL A 66 0.91 6.79 -4.11
CA VAL A 66 1.54 5.70 -3.37
C VAL A 66 2.39 4.89 -4.33
N GLU A 67 3.69 4.80 -4.07
CA GLU A 67 4.66 4.21 -4.98
C GLU A 67 5.41 3.05 -4.30
N PRO A 68 5.67 1.95 -5.03
CA PRO A 68 6.53 0.88 -4.51
C PRO A 68 8.00 1.35 -4.48
N VAL A 69 8.81 0.71 -3.63
CA VAL A 69 10.28 0.83 -3.62
C VAL A 69 10.97 -0.44 -4.04
#